data_AF-A0A1J0MWM7-F1
#
_entry.id   AF-A0A1J0MWM7-F1
#
_cell.length_a   1.000
_cell.length_b   1.000
_cell.length_c   1.000
_cell.angle_alpha   90.00
_cell.angle_beta   90.00
_cell.angle_gamma   90.00
#
_symmetry.space_group_name_H-M   'P 1'
#
loop_
_entity.id
_entity.type
_entity.pdbx_description
1 polymer ?
#
loop_
_entity_poly.entity_id
_entity_poly.type
_entity_poly.pdbx_seq_one_letter_code
_entity_poly.pdbx_strand_id
1 'polypeptide(L)'
;MKKPSIVQLNNQYINDENIKKRFEVEENQKKNRFMGWILIIIMFLFILPTYNLVQSYVGLEKQHKQVIKLQKEYQNLENSTKKEKELAKQLKDNDYVKKYARAKYYLSREGEVIYPIPGLLPK
;
A
#
# COMPACT_ATOMS: atom_id res chain seq x y z
N MET A 1 21.44 -67.02 11.58
CA MET A 1 20.59 -67.33 12.76
C MET A 1 19.16 -67.53 12.30
N LYS A 2 18.52 -68.67 12.60
CA LYS A 2 17.13 -68.98 12.21
C LYS A 2 16.16 -68.17 13.08
N LYS A 3 15.17 -67.51 12.46
CA LYS A 3 14.11 -66.80 13.18
C LYS A 3 13.22 -67.82 13.94
N PRO A 4 12.83 -67.56 15.19
CA PRO A 4 11.96 -68.47 15.92
C PRO A 4 10.60 -68.58 15.20
N SER A 5 10.07 -69.80 15.11
CA SER A 5 8.73 -70.06 14.61
C SER A 5 7.72 -69.59 15.66
N ILE A 6 7.17 -68.39 15.50
CA ILE A 6 6.18 -67.84 16.41
C ILE A 6 4.83 -68.41 15.97
N VAL A 7 4.33 -69.40 16.72
CA VAL A 7 2.98 -69.94 16.51
C VAL A 7 1.99 -68.89 16.97
N GLN A 8 1.26 -68.31 16.03
CA GLN A 8 0.14 -67.42 16.36
C GLN A 8 -0.96 -68.26 17.01
N LEU A 9 -1.36 -67.90 18.23
CA LEU A 9 -2.52 -68.48 18.89
C LEU A 9 -3.77 -68.15 18.06
N ASN A 10 -4.17 -69.08 17.19
CA ASN A 10 -5.39 -68.97 16.42
C ASN A 10 -6.58 -69.33 17.31
N ASN A 11 -7.07 -68.34 18.06
CA ASN A 11 -8.21 -68.51 18.94
C ASN A 11 -9.30 -67.49 18.58
N GLN A 12 -10.57 -67.88 18.77
CA GLN A 12 -11.73 -67.07 18.37
C GLN A 12 -11.69 -65.66 18.98
N TYR A 13 -11.32 -65.56 20.26
CA TYR A 13 -11.16 -64.28 20.96
C TYR A 13 -10.19 -63.31 20.26
N ILE A 14 -9.02 -63.80 19.82
CA ILE A 14 -8.00 -62.98 19.16
C ILE A 14 -8.51 -62.50 17.79
N ASN A 15 -9.24 -63.35 17.07
CA ASN A 15 -9.84 -62.98 15.79
C ASN A 15 -10.92 -61.91 15.97
N ASP A 16 -11.80 -62.06 16.95
CA ASP A 16 -12.87 -61.09 17.23
C ASP A 16 -12.32 -59.72 17.66
N GLU A 17 -11.28 -59.69 18.51
CA GLU A 17 -10.58 -58.46 18.89
C GLU A 17 -9.90 -57.77 17.70
N ASN A 18 -9.24 -58.53 16.82
CA ASN A 18 -8.61 -57.99 15.63
C ASN A 18 -9.63 -57.43 14.65
N ILE A 19 -10.80 -58.08 14.51
CA ILE A 19 -11.91 -57.59 13.70
C ILE A 19 -12.45 -56.27 14.28
N LYS A 20 -12.70 -56.19 15.59
CA LYS A 20 -13.11 -54.94 16.27
C LYS A 20 -12.11 -53.80 16.04
N LYS A 21 -10.81 -54.06 16.25
CA LYS A 21 -9.76 -53.05 16.03
C LYS A 21 -9.70 -52.58 14.58
N ARG A 22 -9.88 -53.49 13.61
CA ARG A 22 -9.94 -53.13 12.18
C ARG A 22 -11.15 -52.24 11.90
N PHE A 23 -12.32 -52.55 12.44
CA PHE A 23 -13.50 -51.71 12.30
C PHE A 23 -13.32 -50.31 12.91
N GLU A 24 -12.75 -50.20 14.12
CA GLU A 24 -12.46 -48.91 14.76
C GLU A 24 -11.44 -48.09 13.96
N VAL A 25 -10.40 -48.74 13.45
CA VAL A 25 -9.38 -48.10 12.59
C VAL A 25 -9.98 -47.65 11.27
N GLU A 26 -10.85 -48.43 10.63
CA GLU A 26 -11.57 -48.03 9.43
C GLU A 26 -12.52 -46.86 9.67
N GLU A 27 -13.23 -46.85 10.80
CA GLU A 27 -14.13 -45.77 11.18
C GLU A 27 -13.37 -44.46 11.42
N ASN A 28 -12.23 -44.53 12.13
CA ASN A 28 -11.34 -43.40 12.33
C ASN A 28 -10.70 -42.91 11.03
N GLN A 29 -10.33 -43.82 10.12
CA GLN A 29 -9.84 -43.43 8.79
C GLN A 29 -10.90 -42.70 7.97
N LYS A 30 -12.17 -43.14 8.02
CA LYS A 30 -13.28 -42.44 7.36
C LYS A 30 -13.49 -41.04 7.96
N LYS A 31 -13.48 -40.92 9.29
CA LYS A 31 -13.59 -39.63 10.00
C LYS A 31 -12.43 -38.70 9.67
N ASN A 32 -11.19 -39.20 9.62
CA ASN A 32 -10.02 -38.40 9.27
C ASN A 32 -10.04 -37.92 7.81
N ARG A 33 -10.52 -38.77 6.88
CA ARG A 33 -10.73 -38.36 5.48
C ARG A 33 -11.77 -37.24 5.39
N PHE A 34 -12.87 -37.35 6.13
CA PHE A 34 -13.91 -36.32 6.19
C PHE A 34 -13.39 -34.99 6.78
N MET A 35 -12.62 -35.06 7.87
CA MET A 35 -11.92 -33.89 8.44
C MET A 35 -10.95 -33.25 7.45
N GLY A 36 -10.24 -34.05 6.64
CA GLY A 36 -9.38 -33.55 5.56
C GLY A 36 -10.15 -32.77 4.50
N TRP A 37 -11.32 -33.26 4.08
CA TRP A 37 -12.20 -32.54 3.16
C TRP A 37 -12.71 -31.21 3.74
N ILE A 38 -13.09 -31.20 5.02
CA ILE A 38 -13.48 -29.96 5.73
C ILE A 38 -12.33 -28.95 5.75
N LEU A 39 -11.11 -29.39 6.06
CA LEU A 39 -9.92 -28.54 6.05
C LEU A 39 -9.67 -27.90 4.68
N ILE A 40 -9.83 -28.68 3.59
CA ILE A 40 -9.69 -28.17 2.23
C ILE A 40 -10.75 -27.10 1.93
N ILE A 41 -12.00 -27.34 2.32
CA ILE A 41 -13.09 -26.36 2.13
C ILE A 41 -12.81 -25.07 2.92
N ILE A 42 -12.38 -25.19 4.18
CA ILE A 42 -12.02 -24.04 5.02
C ILE A 42 -10.86 -23.25 4.38
N MET A 43 -9.83 -23.94 3.91
CA MET A 43 -8.70 -23.31 3.22
C MET A 43 -9.17 -22.51 1.99
N PHE A 44 -10.02 -23.10 1.14
CA PHE A 44 -10.60 -22.37 0.00
C PHE A 44 -11.49 -21.20 0.42
N LEU A 45 -12.25 -21.35 1.51
CA LEU A 45 -13.12 -20.31 2.05
C LEU A 45 -12.32 -19.09 2.52
N PHE A 46 -11.10 -19.29 3.03
CA PHE A 46 -10.21 -18.20 3.43
C PHE A 46 -9.37 -17.62 2.27
N ILE A 47 -9.09 -18.38 1.22
CA ILE A 47 -8.33 -17.88 0.05
C ILE A 47 -9.11 -16.80 -0.72
N LEU A 48 -10.41 -16.97 -0.93
CA LEU A 48 -11.22 -15.99 -1.71
C LEU A 48 -11.31 -14.58 -1.09
N PRO A 49 -11.64 -14.42 0.22
CA PRO A 49 -11.75 -13.09 0.83
C PRO A 49 -10.40 -12.37 1.00
N THR A 50 -9.28 -13.10 1.06
CA THR A 50 -7.95 -12.48 1.25
C THR A 50 -7.50 -11.66 0.05
N TYR A 51 -7.82 -12.08 -1.18
CA TYR A 51 -7.49 -11.30 -2.39
C TYR A 51 -8.16 -9.92 -2.41
N ASN A 52 -9.42 -9.85 -2.00
CA ASN A 52 -10.20 -8.61 -2.02
C ASN A 52 -9.70 -7.63 -0.94
N LEU A 53 -9.34 -8.15 0.24
CA LEU A 53 -8.83 -7.33 1.34
C LEU A 53 -7.51 -6.62 0.98
N VAL A 54 -6.56 -7.35 0.39
CA VAL A 54 -5.24 -6.81 0.04
C VAL A 54 -5.37 -5.75 -1.06
N GLN A 55 -6.17 -6.01 -2.11
CA GLN A 55 -6.40 -5.02 -3.16
C GLN A 55 -7.06 -3.74 -2.63
N SER A 56 -8.03 -3.89 -1.73
CA SER A 56 -8.73 -2.74 -1.14
C SER A 56 -7.77 -1.89 -0.31
N TYR A 57 -6.93 -2.51 0.52
CA TYR A 57 -5.95 -1.79 1.34
C TYR A 57 -4.91 -1.04 0.48
N VAL A 58 -4.35 -1.71 -0.54
CA VAL A 58 -3.38 -1.09 -1.47
C VAL A 58 -4.03 0.05 -2.26
N GLY A 59 -5.28 -0.12 -2.67
CA GLY A 59 -6.05 0.91 -3.38
C GLY A 59 -6.27 2.16 -2.52
N LEU A 60 -6.69 1.97 -1.27
CA LEU A 60 -6.93 3.05 -0.31
C LEU A 60 -5.65 3.84 -0.01
N GLU A 61 -4.53 3.16 0.21
CA GLU A 61 -3.25 3.83 0.47
C GLU A 61 -2.79 4.67 -0.73
N LYS A 62 -2.96 4.14 -1.95
CA LYS A 62 -2.64 4.87 -3.18
C LYS A 62 -3.51 6.10 -3.36
N GLN A 63 -4.82 5.97 -3.13
CA GLN A 63 -5.77 7.09 -3.19
C GLN A 63 -5.42 8.16 -2.15
N HIS A 64 -5.12 7.77 -0.92
CA HIS A 64 -4.74 8.69 0.15
C HIS A 64 -3.46 9.49 -0.21
N LYS A 65 -2.43 8.80 -0.72
CA LYS A 65 -1.20 9.44 -1.22
C LYS A 65 -1.49 10.42 -2.36
N GLN A 66 -2.39 10.05 -3.28
CA GLN A 66 -2.81 10.92 -4.38
C GLN A 66 -3.55 12.16 -3.88
N VAL A 67 -4.46 12.02 -2.92
CA VAL A 67 -5.18 13.16 -2.32
C VAL A 67 -4.21 14.14 -1.66
N ILE A 68 -3.27 13.65 -0.84
CA ILE A 68 -2.25 14.50 -0.20
C ILE A 68 -1.42 15.24 -1.25
N LYS A 69 -1.00 14.54 -2.31
CA LYS A 69 -0.23 15.15 -3.40
C LYS A 69 -1.03 16.25 -4.10
N LEU A 70 -2.27 15.97 -4.48
CA LEU A 70 -3.15 16.93 -5.14
C LEU A 70 -3.43 18.14 -4.25
N GLN A 71 -3.64 17.94 -2.95
CA GLN A 71 -3.87 19.03 -2.01
C GLN A 71 -2.65 19.95 -1.91
N LYS A 72 -1.44 19.38 -1.89
CA LYS A 72 -0.19 20.15 -1.88
C LYS A 72 0.02 20.91 -3.20
N GLU A 73 -0.24 20.27 -4.34
CA GLU A 73 -0.17 20.92 -5.65
C GLU A 73 -1.18 22.07 -5.76
N TYR A 74 -2.40 21.87 -5.27
CA TYR A 74 -3.43 22.89 -5.21
C TYR A 74 -3.00 24.10 -4.38
N GLN A 75 -2.50 23.88 -3.15
CA GLN A 75 -2.02 24.98 -2.29
C GLN A 75 -0.87 25.75 -2.92
N ASN A 76 0.08 25.05 -3.55
CA ASN A 76 1.19 25.69 -4.26
C ASN A 76 0.69 26.56 -5.43
N LEU A 77 -0.25 26.03 -6.21
CA LEU A 77 -0.83 26.73 -7.36
C LEU A 77 -1.67 27.93 -6.91
N GLU A 78 -2.41 27.80 -5.81
CA GLU A 78 -3.18 28.90 -5.24
C GLU A 78 -2.24 30.04 -4.80
N ASN A 79 -1.14 29.70 -4.12
CA ASN A 79 -0.14 30.67 -3.69
C ASN A 79 0.56 31.35 -4.88
N SER A 80 0.95 30.60 -5.92
CA SER A 80 1.55 31.19 -7.12
C SER A 80 0.55 32.12 -7.83
N THR A 81 -0.70 31.68 -7.98
CA THR A 81 -1.75 32.48 -8.61
C THR A 81 -2.03 33.77 -7.83
N LYS A 82 -2.01 33.72 -6.49
CA LYS A 82 -2.15 34.92 -5.64
C LYS A 82 -0.99 35.90 -5.88
N LYS A 83 0.25 35.41 -5.86
CA LYS A 83 1.44 36.23 -6.14
C LYS A 83 1.39 36.87 -7.53
N GLU A 84 1.03 36.09 -8.55
CA GLU A 84 0.91 36.59 -9.92
C GLU A 84 -0.19 37.65 -10.05
N LYS A 85 -1.33 37.46 -9.40
CA LYS A 85 -2.41 38.46 -9.36
C LYS A 85 -1.98 39.74 -8.65
N GLU A 86 -1.27 39.63 -7.53
CA GLU A 86 -0.70 40.78 -6.82
C GLU A 86 0.31 41.53 -7.69
N LEU A 87 1.23 40.80 -8.33
CA LEU A 87 2.19 41.37 -9.26
C LEU A 87 1.48 42.06 -10.43
N ALA A 88 0.48 41.44 -11.04
CA ALA A 88 -0.30 42.03 -12.12
C ALA A 88 -1.01 43.32 -11.68
N LYS A 89 -1.48 43.38 -10.43
CA LYS A 89 -2.07 44.60 -9.84
C LYS A 89 -1.00 45.68 -9.65
N GLN A 90 0.16 45.33 -9.11
CA GLN A 90 1.27 46.27 -8.91
C GLN A 90 1.83 46.80 -10.22
N LEU A 91 1.88 45.98 -11.28
CA LEU A 91 2.33 46.40 -12.62
C LEU A 91 1.40 47.42 -13.30
N LYS A 92 0.21 47.69 -12.75
CA LYS A 92 -0.64 48.81 -13.20
C LYS A 92 -0.18 50.16 -12.65
N ASP A 93 0.68 50.16 -11.63
CA ASP A 93 1.24 51.37 -11.03
C ASP A 93 2.56 51.75 -11.72
N ASN A 94 2.60 52.95 -12.29
CA ASN A 94 3.77 53.48 -12.99
C ASN A 94 5.01 53.63 -12.10
N ASP A 95 4.85 53.95 -10.81
CA ASP A 95 5.98 54.07 -9.88
C ASP A 95 6.59 52.68 -9.59
N TYR A 96 5.72 51.69 -9.35
CA TYR A 96 6.14 50.31 -9.19
C TYR A 96 6.85 49.78 -10.43
N VAL A 97 6.31 50.00 -11.63
CA VAL A 97 6.93 49.58 -12.90
C VAL A 97 8.31 50.19 -13.08
N LYS A 98 8.49 51.47 -12.76
CA LYS A 98 9.80 52.13 -12.84
C LYS A 98 10.81 51.49 -11.88
N LYS A 99 10.42 51.26 -10.62
CA LYS A 99 11.25 50.58 -9.61
C LYS A 99 11.59 49.15 -10.03
N TYR A 100 10.60 48.40 -10.51
CA TYR A 100 10.76 47.05 -11.01
C TYR A 100 11.73 46.98 -12.20
N ALA A 101 11.62 47.91 -13.14
CA ALA A 101 12.51 47.94 -14.30
C ALA A 101 13.96 48.29 -13.94
N ARG A 102 14.16 49.22 -12.99
CA ARG A 102 15.48 49.52 -12.40
C ARG A 102 16.07 48.30 -11.68
N ALA A 103 15.26 47.60 -10.89
CA ALA A 103 15.71 46.43 -10.11
C ALA A 103 15.97 45.18 -10.97
N LYS A 104 15.15 44.92 -11.99
CA LYS A 104 15.21 43.69 -12.82
C LYS A 104 16.12 43.82 -14.02
N TYR A 105 16.04 44.95 -14.71
CA TYR A 105 16.74 45.17 -15.97
C TYR A 105 17.93 46.12 -15.82
N TYR A 106 18.23 46.56 -14.60
CA TYR A 106 19.31 47.52 -14.32
C TYR A 106 19.20 48.77 -15.20
N LEU A 107 17.96 49.25 -15.42
CA LEU A 107 17.76 50.51 -16.12
C LEU A 107 18.20 51.67 -15.24
N SER A 108 18.92 52.62 -15.81
CA SER A 108 19.35 53.85 -15.17
C SER A 108 19.22 55.02 -16.14
N ARG A 109 19.20 56.23 -15.62
CA ARG A 109 19.34 57.45 -16.40
C ARG A 109 20.80 57.87 -16.46
N GLU A 110 21.12 58.72 -17.42
CA GLU A 110 22.45 59.30 -17.56
C GLU A 110 22.91 59.95 -16.25
N GLY A 111 24.12 59.59 -15.80
CA GLY A 111 24.70 60.03 -14.53
C GLY A 111 24.32 59.22 -13.29
N GLU A 112 23.42 58.22 -13.38
CA GLU A 112 23.11 57.32 -12.25
C GLU A 112 24.08 56.12 -12.19
N VAL A 113 24.50 55.71 -10.97
CA VAL A 113 25.32 54.51 -10.73
C VAL A 113 24.45 53.41 -10.12
N ILE A 114 24.56 52.19 -10.65
CA ILE A 114 23.74 51.04 -10.22
C ILE A 114 24.54 50.13 -9.29
N TYR A 115 23.95 49.79 -8.14
CA TYR A 115 24.46 48.77 -7.23
C TYR A 115 23.49 47.58 -7.19
N PRO A 116 23.87 46.39 -7.69
CA PRO A 116 22.99 45.23 -7.67
C PRO A 116 22.83 44.71 -6.24
N ILE A 117 21.58 44.60 -5.78
CA ILE A 117 21.24 44.03 -4.47
C ILE A 117 20.65 42.62 -4.69
N PRO A 118 21.30 41.55 -4.19
CA PRO A 118 20.77 40.20 -4.33
C PRO A 118 19.46 40.06 -3.56
N GLY A 119 18.44 39.46 -4.20
CA GLY A 119 17.15 39.15 -3.56
C GLY A 119 16.14 40.31 -3.51
N LEU A 120 16.39 41.42 -4.21
CA LEU A 120 15.50 42.58 -4.21
C LEU A 120 14.14 42.34 -4.90
N LEU A 121 14.07 41.36 -5.80
CA LEU A 121 12.85 41.03 -6.54
C LEU A 121 12.15 39.80 -5.95
N PRO A 122 10.82 39.81 -5.89
CA PRO A 122 10.07 38.60 -5.55
C PRO A 122 10.38 37.51 -6.59
N LYS A 123 10.73 36.32 -6.09
CA LYS A 123 10.90 35.10 -6.89
C LYS A 123 9.56 34.52 -7.30
#